data_AF-A0A1E4B9V5-F1
#
_entry.id   AF-A0A1E4B9V5-F1
#
_cell.length_a   1.000
_cell.length_b   1.000
_cell.length_c   1.000
_cell.angle_alpha   90.00
_cell.angle_beta   90.00
_cell.angle_gamma   90.00
#
_symmetry.space_group_name_H-M   'P 1'
#
loop_
_entity.id
_entity.type
_entity.pdbx_description
1 polymer ?
#
loop_
_entity_poly.entity_id
_entity_poly.type
_entity_poly.pdbx_seq_one_letter_code
_entity_poly.pdbx_strand_id
1 'polypeptide(L)'
;MRIAIENKSVITAHRNATNRFDDLKKVVAAVQGARPEALLIATVLIGTAERFLNIPDQVHRFYRDREDEFERDVLPRLSSGDESLLIDFSFAISENSRTAPRKTLELFRSLPLRGSAQTHLVAYDSVLLVPVFIDNVHPPALPRPNNLGVDVDAEYETMIQRTCSGYTARWHM
;
A
#
# COMPACT_ATOMS: atom_id res chain seq x y z
N MET A 1 3.22 -31.99 -4.13
CA MET A 1 3.95 -30.73 -4.32
C MET A 1 3.23 -29.64 -3.54
N ARG A 2 3.90 -28.93 -2.62
CA ARG A 2 3.29 -27.82 -1.87
C ARG A 2 4.00 -26.53 -2.29
N ILE A 3 3.28 -25.64 -2.97
CA ILE A 3 3.76 -24.31 -3.30
C ILE A 3 3.60 -23.45 -2.04
N ALA A 4 4.65 -22.74 -1.63
CA ALA A 4 4.57 -21.72 -0.60
C ALA A 4 4.78 -20.34 -1.24
N ILE A 5 3.69 -19.61 -1.44
CA ILE A 5 3.70 -18.19 -1.81
C ILE A 5 3.31 -17.42 -0.57
N GLU A 6 4.19 -16.53 -0.13
CA GLU A 6 3.90 -15.62 0.97
C GLU A 6 3.82 -14.21 0.40
N ASN A 7 2.63 -13.62 0.46
CA ASN A 7 2.39 -12.23 0.07
C ASN A 7 2.19 -11.38 1.32
N LYS A 8 2.99 -10.31 1.45
CA LYS A 8 2.76 -9.28 2.46
C LYS A 8 2.28 -7.99 1.79
N SER A 9 1.03 -7.63 2.10
CA SER A 9 0.44 -6.35 1.71
C SER A 9 0.63 -5.30 2.79
N VAL A 10 1.01 -4.09 2.38
CA VAL A 10 1.11 -2.93 3.26
C VAL A 10 0.47 -1.72 2.60
N ILE A 11 -0.35 -1.01 3.37
CA ILE A 11 -0.81 0.34 3.04
C ILE A 11 0.08 1.33 3.78
N THR A 12 0.64 2.29 3.05
CA THR A 12 1.44 3.36 3.64
C THR A 12 0.78 4.70 3.37
N ALA A 13 0.26 5.30 4.45
CA ALA A 13 0.11 6.74 4.55
C ALA A 13 1.47 7.31 4.96
N HIS A 14 1.91 8.32 4.25
CA HIS A 14 3.26 8.91 4.18
C HIS A 14 4.07 9.07 5.48
N ARG A 15 3.42 9.04 6.65
CA ARG A 15 4.07 9.21 7.96
C ARG A 15 4.78 7.95 8.47
N ASN A 16 4.46 6.77 7.94
CA ASN A 16 4.99 5.48 8.44
C ASN A 16 5.80 4.68 7.40
N ALA A 17 6.24 5.31 6.30
CA ALA A 17 6.91 4.62 5.19
C ALA A 17 8.15 3.82 5.64
N THR A 18 9.00 4.39 6.50
CA THR A 18 10.19 3.70 7.03
C THR A 18 9.84 2.50 7.89
N ASN A 19 8.87 2.64 8.80
CA ASN A 19 8.41 1.54 9.65
C ASN A 19 7.88 0.38 8.79
N ARG A 20 7.11 0.71 7.74
CA ARG A 20 6.58 -0.26 6.78
C ARG A 20 7.67 -0.92 5.95
N PHE A 21 8.70 -0.17 5.57
CA PHE A 21 9.86 -0.71 4.89
C PHE A 21 10.62 -1.71 5.79
N ASP A 22 10.82 -1.36 7.05
CA ASP A 22 11.48 -2.24 8.03
C ASP A 22 10.65 -3.48 8.35
N ASP A 23 9.31 -3.35 8.42
CA ASP A 23 8.39 -4.49 8.54
C ASP A 23 8.60 -5.47 7.39
N LEU A 24 8.66 -4.99 6.14
CA LEU A 24 8.89 -5.84 4.97
C LEU A 24 10.29 -6.49 5.00
N LYS A 25 11.32 -5.78 5.46
CA LYS A 25 12.66 -6.37 5.65
C LYS A 25 12.68 -7.47 6.71
N LYS A 26 11.97 -7.30 7.82
CA LYS A 26 11.86 -8.31 8.87
C LYS A 26 11.09 -9.54 8.39
N VAL A 27 9.99 -9.33 7.67
CA VAL A 27 9.18 -10.43 7.11
C VAL A 27 10.00 -11.28 6.14
N VAL A 28 10.71 -10.66 5.18
CA VAL A 28 11.50 -11.42 4.20
C VAL A 28 12.60 -12.22 4.90
N ALA A 29 13.26 -11.66 5.91
CA ALA A 29 14.27 -12.38 6.69
C ALA A 29 13.68 -13.56 7.48
N ALA A 30 12.53 -13.36 8.11
CA ALA A 30 11.88 -14.39 8.92
C ALA A 30 11.37 -15.56 8.06
N VAL A 31 10.67 -15.28 6.97
CA VAL A 31 10.15 -16.33 6.07
C VAL A 31 11.31 -17.06 5.40
N GLN A 32 12.32 -16.34 4.93
CA GLN A 32 13.49 -16.95 4.29
C GLN A 32 14.24 -17.90 5.25
N GLY A 33 14.37 -17.53 6.53
CA GLY A 33 15.01 -18.39 7.52
C GLY A 33 14.23 -19.68 7.80
N ALA A 34 12.91 -19.66 7.63
CA ALA A 34 12.05 -20.82 7.85
C ALA A 34 11.81 -21.68 6.60
N ARG A 35 11.76 -21.05 5.41
CA ARG A 35 11.45 -21.67 4.11
C ARG A 35 12.24 -21.00 2.98
N PRO A 36 13.52 -21.35 2.80
CA PRO A 36 14.37 -20.71 1.80
C PRO A 36 13.87 -20.78 0.36
N GLU A 37 13.07 -21.81 0.06
CA GLU A 37 12.45 -22.05 -1.24
C GLU A 37 11.20 -21.21 -1.50
N ALA A 38 10.57 -20.62 -0.47
CA ALA A 38 9.29 -19.91 -0.62
C ALA A 38 9.39 -18.74 -1.60
N LEU A 39 8.36 -18.56 -2.43
CA LEU A 39 8.23 -17.39 -3.30
C LEU A 39 7.70 -16.22 -2.47
N LEU A 40 8.52 -15.18 -2.34
CA LEU A 40 8.26 -14.03 -1.48
C LEU A 40 7.84 -12.85 -2.34
N ILE A 41 6.61 -12.38 -2.14
CA ILE A 41 6.06 -11.24 -2.88
C ILE A 41 5.65 -10.17 -1.87
N ALA A 42 5.94 -8.91 -2.16
CA ALA A 42 5.37 -7.79 -1.43
C ALA A 42 4.44 -6.99 -2.33
N THR A 43 3.32 -6.51 -1.77
CA THR A 43 2.45 -5.54 -2.42
C THR A 43 2.38 -4.29 -1.55
N VAL A 44 2.72 -3.14 -2.12
CA VAL A 44 2.78 -1.87 -1.40
C VAL A 44 1.79 -0.90 -2.04
N LEU A 45 0.74 -0.58 -1.30
CA LEU A 45 -0.22 0.44 -1.69
C LEU A 45 0.28 1.81 -1.21
N ILE A 46 0.63 2.68 -2.15
CA ILE A 46 1.18 4.01 -1.92
C ILE A 46 0.06 5.03 -2.06
N GLY A 47 -0.38 5.62 -0.93
CA GLY A 47 -1.39 6.67 -0.95
C GLY A 47 -0.94 7.86 -1.81
N THR A 48 -1.84 8.47 -2.58
CA THR A 48 -1.52 9.64 -3.42
C THR A 48 -2.38 10.87 -3.11
N ALA A 49 -3.31 10.78 -2.16
CA ALA A 49 -4.18 11.89 -1.81
C ALA A 49 -3.37 13.06 -1.21
N GLU A 50 -3.49 14.24 -1.80
CA GLU A 50 -2.81 15.46 -1.33
C GLU A 50 -3.48 16.05 -0.08
N ARG A 51 -4.76 15.75 0.13
CA ARG A 51 -5.54 16.21 1.28
C ARG A 51 -6.50 15.12 1.73
N PHE A 52 -6.88 15.17 2.98
CA PHE A 52 -7.89 14.29 3.56
C PHE A 52 -8.59 15.00 4.72
N LEU A 53 -9.81 14.57 5.06
CA LEU A 53 -10.47 15.00 6.28
C LEU A 53 -9.91 14.24 7.48
N ASN A 54 -9.42 14.94 8.51
CA ASN A 54 -9.02 14.29 9.75
C ASN A 54 -10.27 13.89 10.56
N ILE A 55 -10.82 12.72 10.23
CA ILE A 55 -12.02 12.21 10.89
C ILE A 55 -11.77 11.95 12.38
N PRO A 56 -10.76 11.17 12.81
CA PRO A 56 -10.66 10.77 14.22
C PRO A 56 -10.37 11.93 15.17
N ASP A 57 -9.44 12.83 14.82
CA ASP A 57 -8.96 13.84 15.77
C ASP A 57 -9.77 15.15 15.72
N GLN A 58 -10.43 15.43 14.59
CA GLN A 58 -11.14 16.70 14.37
C GLN A 58 -12.64 16.52 14.16
N VAL A 59 -13.06 15.79 13.12
CA VAL A 59 -14.50 15.66 12.82
C VAL A 59 -15.22 14.91 13.93
N HIS A 60 -14.77 13.69 14.25
CA HIS A 60 -15.36 12.88 15.33
C HIS A 60 -15.30 13.60 16.69
N ARG A 61 -14.21 14.33 16.96
CA ARG A 61 -14.07 15.14 18.18
C ARG A 61 -15.11 16.26 18.27
N PHE A 62 -15.52 16.85 17.15
CA PHE A 62 -16.59 17.87 17.10
C PHE A 62 -17.98 17.29 17.47
N TYR A 63 -18.15 15.97 17.33
CA TYR A 63 -19.36 15.22 17.69
C TYR A 63 -19.20 14.40 18.98
N ARG A 64 -18.20 14.68 19.82
CA ARG A 64 -17.89 13.87 21.02
C ARG A 64 -19.11 13.60 21.92
N ASP A 65 -20.00 14.57 22.09
CA ASP A 65 -21.19 14.46 22.95
C ASP A 65 -22.47 14.15 22.14
N ARG A 66 -22.33 13.88 20.83
CA ARG A 66 -23.41 13.73 19.84
C ARG A 66 -23.07 12.63 18.82
N GLU A 67 -22.71 11.44 19.32
CA GLU A 67 -22.27 10.31 18.50
C GLU A 67 -23.35 9.87 17.49
N ASP A 68 -24.63 9.83 17.92
CA ASP A 68 -25.76 9.51 17.04
C ASP A 68 -25.88 10.47 15.83
N GLU A 69 -25.51 11.76 16.00
CA GLU A 69 -25.48 12.71 14.88
C GLU A 69 -24.34 12.41 13.91
N PHE A 70 -23.16 12.02 14.43
CA PHE A 70 -22.04 11.63 13.57
C PHE A 70 -22.35 10.37 12.76
N GLU A 71 -22.93 9.35 13.41
CA GLU A 71 -23.28 8.10 12.73
C GLU A 71 -24.35 8.28 11.66
N ARG A 72 -25.33 9.17 11.91
CA ARG A 72 -26.40 9.43 10.96
C ARG A 72 -25.98 10.38 9.83
N ASP A 73 -25.26 11.46 10.16
CA ASP A 73 -25.08 12.59 9.26
C ASP A 73 -23.69 12.64 8.60
N VAL A 74 -22.70 11.89 9.10
CA VAL A 74 -21.32 11.89 8.58
C VAL A 74 -20.90 10.54 8.04
N LEU A 75 -21.01 9.46 8.83
CA LEU A 75 -20.52 8.13 8.42
C LEU A 75 -21.02 7.66 7.04
N PRO A 76 -22.31 7.81 6.67
CA PRO A 76 -22.81 7.31 5.38
C PRO A 76 -22.27 8.08 4.18
N ARG A 77 -21.74 9.29 4.41
CA ARG A 77 -21.18 10.17 3.37
C ARG A 77 -19.69 9.90 3.16
N LEU A 78 -19.00 9.30 4.12
CA LEU A 78 -17.59 8.96 3.96
C LEU A 78 -17.39 7.98 2.80
N SER A 79 -16.34 8.21 2.01
CA SER A 79 -16.01 7.43 0.80
C SER A 79 -17.13 7.33 -0.26
N SER A 80 -18.18 8.15 -0.17
CA SER A 80 -19.30 8.18 -1.14
C SER A 80 -19.04 9.09 -2.35
N GLY A 81 -18.05 9.99 -2.24
CA GLY A 81 -17.80 11.08 -3.17
C GLY A 81 -18.54 12.37 -2.83
N ASP A 82 -19.14 12.47 -1.64
CA ASP A 82 -19.84 13.68 -1.21
C ASP A 82 -18.87 14.81 -0.84
N GLU A 83 -18.59 15.65 -1.85
CA GLU A 83 -17.71 16.82 -1.75
C GLU A 83 -18.18 17.89 -0.75
N SER A 84 -19.47 17.89 -0.37
CA SER A 84 -19.97 18.84 0.63
C SER A 84 -19.34 18.63 2.01
N LEU A 85 -18.84 17.42 2.31
CA LEU A 85 -18.05 17.14 3.51
C LEU A 85 -16.79 18.02 3.62
N LEU A 86 -16.17 18.41 2.50
CA LEU A 86 -15.00 19.30 2.51
C LEU A 86 -15.37 20.75 2.85
N ILE A 87 -16.62 21.14 2.60
CA ILE A 87 -17.13 22.46 2.95
C ILE A 87 -17.53 22.46 4.43
N ASP A 88 -18.37 21.50 4.82
CA ASP A 88 -18.89 21.33 6.18
C ASP A 88 -17.76 21.23 7.22
N PHE A 89 -16.69 20.51 6.86
CA PHE A 89 -15.54 20.24 7.73
C PHE A 89 -14.25 20.86 7.20
N SER A 90 -14.34 22.04 6.59
CA SER A 90 -13.17 22.78 6.07
C SER A 90 -12.05 22.97 7.11
N PHE A 91 -12.39 23.11 8.39
CA PHE A 91 -11.43 23.22 9.50
C PHE A 91 -10.65 21.92 9.78
N ALA A 92 -11.17 20.76 9.35
CA ALA A 92 -10.58 19.44 9.58
C ALA A 92 -9.76 18.92 8.40
N ILE A 93 -9.59 19.72 7.33
CA ILE A 93 -8.78 19.34 6.18
C ILE A 93 -7.30 19.31 6.59
N SER A 94 -6.67 18.17 6.39
CA SER A 94 -5.24 17.97 6.57
C SER A 94 -4.56 17.76 5.23
N GLU A 95 -3.37 18.36 5.06
CA GLU A 95 -2.58 18.24 3.84
C GLU A 95 -1.45 17.21 4.00
N ASN A 96 -1.24 16.43 2.95
CA ASN A 96 -0.10 15.55 2.76
C ASN A 96 0.95 16.25 1.92
N SER A 97 2.23 15.93 2.15
CA SER A 97 3.30 16.43 1.28
C SER A 97 3.16 15.83 -0.12
N ARG A 98 3.08 16.70 -1.13
CA ARG A 98 3.06 16.32 -2.57
C ARG A 98 4.25 15.46 -3.00
N THR A 99 5.39 15.57 -2.31
CA THR A 99 6.60 14.78 -2.64
C THR A 99 6.64 13.43 -1.93
N ALA A 100 5.81 13.21 -0.91
CA ALA A 100 5.88 12.01 -0.09
C ALA A 100 5.51 10.71 -0.84
N PRO A 101 4.51 10.67 -1.75
CA PRO A 101 4.26 9.47 -2.56
C PRO A 101 5.49 9.04 -3.36
N ARG A 102 6.20 10.00 -3.97
CA ARG A 102 7.41 9.73 -4.77
C ARG A 102 8.59 9.26 -3.92
N LYS A 103 8.84 9.91 -2.77
CA LYS A 103 9.86 9.44 -1.81
C LYS A 103 9.56 8.03 -1.30
N THR A 104 8.28 7.71 -1.09
CA THR A 104 7.85 6.37 -0.69
C THR A 104 8.12 5.37 -1.81
N LEU A 105 7.76 5.69 -3.05
CA LEU A 105 8.05 4.85 -4.20
C LEU A 105 9.55 4.55 -4.32
N GLU A 106 10.40 5.58 -4.24
CA GLU A 106 11.86 5.47 -4.30
C GLU A 106 12.42 4.60 -3.17
N LEU A 107 11.93 4.79 -1.93
CA LEU A 107 12.31 3.98 -0.79
C LEU A 107 11.98 2.50 -1.04
N PHE A 108 10.74 2.17 -1.42
CA PHE A 108 10.34 0.77 -1.57
C PHE A 108 10.92 0.10 -2.83
N ARG A 109 11.31 0.86 -3.85
CA ARG A 109 12.15 0.36 -4.96
C ARG A 109 13.52 -0.14 -4.51
N SER A 110 14.01 0.32 -3.35
CA SER A 110 15.29 -0.15 -2.79
C SER A 110 15.19 -1.47 -2.02
N LEU A 111 13.99 -2.07 -1.91
CA LEU A 111 13.85 -3.41 -1.32
C LEU A 111 14.66 -4.44 -2.12
N PRO A 112 15.39 -5.34 -1.43
CA PRO A 112 16.21 -6.32 -2.12
C PRO A 112 15.34 -7.26 -2.93
N LEU A 113 15.71 -7.44 -4.21
CA LEU A 113 15.13 -8.41 -5.13
C LEU A 113 16.17 -9.51 -5.44
N ARG A 114 15.69 -10.74 -5.63
CA ARG A 114 16.51 -11.86 -6.07
C ARG A 114 15.97 -12.46 -7.37
N GLY A 115 16.86 -13.13 -8.11
CA GLY A 115 16.49 -13.96 -9.24
C GLY A 115 15.88 -15.31 -8.83
N SER A 116 15.24 -15.97 -9.79
CA SER A 116 14.45 -17.20 -9.61
C SER A 116 15.15 -18.31 -8.81
N ALA A 117 16.43 -18.57 -9.09
CA ALA A 117 17.22 -19.64 -8.45
C ALA A 117 18.05 -19.17 -7.23
N GLN A 118 18.02 -17.89 -6.88
CA GLN A 118 18.88 -17.32 -5.83
C GLN A 118 18.27 -17.45 -4.43
N THR A 119 17.86 -18.67 -4.05
CA THR A 119 17.23 -18.99 -2.75
C THR A 119 18.18 -18.85 -1.55
N HIS A 120 19.45 -18.50 -1.74
CA HIS A 120 20.37 -18.18 -0.65
C HIS A 120 20.30 -16.69 -0.25
N LEU A 121 19.70 -15.84 -1.07
CA LEU A 121 19.58 -14.40 -0.81
C LEU A 121 18.31 -14.09 -0.02
N VAL A 122 18.45 -13.26 1.02
CA VAL A 122 17.32 -12.68 1.78
C VAL A 122 16.76 -11.50 0.98
N ALA A 123 15.80 -11.78 0.12
CA ALA A 123 15.22 -10.82 -0.81
C ALA A 123 13.84 -11.28 -1.29
N TYR A 124 13.06 -10.34 -1.82
CA TYR A 124 11.79 -10.64 -2.47
C TYR A 124 12.01 -11.17 -3.88
N ASP A 125 11.11 -12.02 -4.33
CA ASP A 125 11.03 -12.47 -5.73
C ASP A 125 10.34 -11.42 -6.60
N SER A 126 9.41 -10.66 -6.01
CA SER A 126 8.81 -9.48 -6.63
C SER A 126 8.25 -8.52 -5.59
N VAL A 127 8.27 -7.24 -5.93
CA VAL A 127 7.65 -6.17 -5.14
C VAL A 127 6.75 -5.38 -6.08
N LEU A 128 5.43 -5.46 -5.87
CA LEU A 128 4.44 -4.71 -6.62
C LEU A 128 4.14 -3.40 -5.90
N LEU A 129 4.45 -2.27 -6.55
CA LEU A 129 4.20 -0.93 -6.01
C LEU A 129 2.97 -0.35 -6.72
N VAL A 130 1.92 -0.04 -5.96
CA VAL A 130 0.62 0.37 -6.51
C VAL A 130 0.25 1.76 -5.96
N PRO A 131 0.26 2.81 -6.79
CA PRO A 131 -0.32 4.09 -6.42
C PRO A 131 -1.83 3.94 -6.21
N VAL A 132 -2.33 4.44 -5.09
CA VAL A 132 -3.74 4.40 -4.73
C VAL A 132 -4.21 5.77 -4.26
N PHE A 133 -5.31 6.27 -4.83
CA PHE A 133 -5.98 7.45 -4.29
C PHE A 133 -6.90 7.00 -3.16
N ILE A 134 -6.59 7.42 -1.94
CA ILE A 134 -7.37 7.12 -0.74
C ILE A 134 -7.46 8.39 0.09
N ASP A 135 -8.68 8.88 0.25
CA ASP A 135 -9.06 9.85 1.27
C ASP A 135 -10.34 9.37 1.98
N ASN A 136 -10.92 10.21 2.83
CA ASN A 136 -12.13 9.87 3.58
C ASN A 136 -13.43 10.31 2.88
N VAL A 137 -13.35 10.94 1.70
CA VAL A 137 -14.50 11.55 1.01
C VAL A 137 -14.85 10.75 -0.23
N HIS A 138 -13.87 10.45 -1.07
CA HIS A 138 -14.05 9.76 -2.33
C HIS A 138 -13.92 8.25 -2.19
N PRO A 139 -14.57 7.47 -3.08
CA PRO A 139 -14.27 6.06 -3.22
C PRO A 139 -12.77 5.85 -3.51
N PRO A 140 -12.13 4.84 -2.92
CA PRO A 140 -10.72 4.54 -3.23
C PRO A 140 -10.58 4.17 -4.70
N ALA A 141 -9.52 4.66 -5.34
CA ALA A 141 -9.29 4.45 -6.76
C ALA A 141 -7.84 4.12 -7.07
N LEU A 142 -7.64 3.41 -8.20
CA LEU A 142 -6.34 3.25 -8.83
C LEU A 142 -6.18 4.38 -9.86
N PRO A 143 -5.46 5.47 -9.55
CA PRO A 143 -5.26 6.55 -10.50
C PRO A 143 -4.53 6.03 -11.74
N ARG A 144 -5.20 6.11 -12.89
CA ARG A 144 -4.70 5.71 -14.21
C ARG A 144 -4.97 6.85 -15.21
N PRO A 145 -3.95 7.59 -15.68
CA PRO A 145 -2.56 7.59 -15.24
C PRO A 145 -2.39 8.14 -13.80
N ASN A 146 -1.25 7.86 -13.17
CA ASN A 146 -0.87 8.44 -11.88
C ASN A 146 0.34 9.37 -12.00
N ASN A 147 0.48 10.28 -11.05
CA ASN A 147 1.59 11.23 -10.94
C ASN A 147 2.94 10.59 -10.57
N LEU A 148 2.99 9.27 -10.39
CA LEU A 148 4.20 8.52 -10.08
C LEU A 148 4.80 7.81 -11.31
N GLY A 149 4.12 7.85 -12.46
CA GLY A 149 4.57 7.20 -13.69
C GLY A 149 4.63 5.68 -13.60
N VAL A 150 3.85 5.08 -12.69
CA VAL A 150 3.80 3.63 -12.51
C VAL A 150 2.68 3.06 -13.38
N ASP A 151 3.04 2.18 -14.30
CA ASP A 151 2.07 1.34 -15.01
C ASP A 151 1.77 0.11 -14.16
N VAL A 152 0.68 0.18 -13.38
CA VAL A 152 0.30 -0.87 -12.42
C VAL A 152 0.03 -2.20 -13.12
N ASP A 153 -0.55 -2.16 -14.32
CA ASP A 153 -0.96 -3.37 -15.02
C ASP A 153 0.29 -4.07 -15.61
N ALA A 154 1.26 -3.30 -16.13
CA ALA A 154 2.54 -3.84 -16.57
C ALA A 154 3.42 -4.37 -15.41
N GLU A 155 3.43 -3.68 -14.27
CA GLU A 155 4.14 -4.13 -13.05
C GLU A 155 3.51 -5.42 -12.50
N TYR A 156 2.18 -5.53 -12.54
CA TYR A 156 1.46 -6.75 -12.14
C TYR A 156 1.81 -7.93 -13.07
N GLU A 157 1.76 -7.72 -14.38
CA GLU A 157 2.15 -8.73 -15.37
C GLU A 157 3.60 -9.20 -15.14
N THR A 158 4.53 -8.27 -14.91
CA THR A 158 5.94 -8.58 -14.60
C THR A 158 6.06 -9.42 -13.33
N MET A 159 5.31 -9.10 -12.27
CA MET A 159 5.29 -9.87 -11.03
C MET A 159 4.80 -11.30 -11.26
N ILE A 160 3.74 -11.49 -12.05
CA ILE A 160 3.23 -12.83 -12.38
C ILE A 160 4.29 -13.63 -13.14
N GLN A 161 4.92 -13.04 -14.16
CA GLN A 161 5.96 -13.69 -14.95
C GLN A 161 7.16 -14.12 -14.09
N ARG A 162 7.61 -13.25 -13.17
CA ARG A 162 8.69 -13.55 -12.22
C ARG A 162 8.31 -14.66 -11.26
N THR A 163 7.08 -14.65 -10.75
CA THR A 163 6.56 -15.69 -9.84
C THR A 163 6.51 -17.05 -10.53
N CYS A 164 5.99 -17.11 -11.76
CA CYS A 164 5.97 -18.32 -12.57
C CYS A 164 7.38 -18.83 -12.86
N SER A 165 8.31 -17.94 -13.23
CA SER A 165 9.71 -18.31 -13.48
C SER A 165 10.40 -18.83 -12.22
N GLY A 166 10.15 -18.20 -11.07
CA GLY A 166 10.65 -18.64 -9.76
C GLY A 166 10.12 -20.00 -9.36
N TYR A 167 8.84 -20.25 -9.59
CA TYR A 167 8.21 -21.54 -9.36
C TYR A 167 8.84 -22.65 -10.21
N THR A 168 9.02 -22.42 -11.51
CA THR A 168 9.66 -23.39 -12.40
C THR A 168 11.09 -23.70 -11.94
N ALA A 169 11.89 -22.68 -11.65
CA ALA A 169 13.29 -22.84 -11.30
C ALA A 169 13.55 -23.58 -9.98
N ARG A 170 12.60 -23.58 -9.04
CA ARG A 170 12.80 -24.13 -7.69
C ARG A 170 12.22 -25.51 -7.47
N TRP A 171 11.23 -25.89 -8.28
CA TRP A 171 10.53 -27.15 -8.08
C TRP A 171 10.37 -28.01 -9.34
N HIS A 172 10.74 -27.51 -10.52
CA HIS A 172 10.63 -28.25 -11.78
C HIS A 172 11.95 -28.36 -12.57
N MET A 173 13.03 -27.73 -12.08
CA MET A 173 14.41 -27.89 -12.55
C MET A 173 15.26 -28.48 -11.44
#